data_AF-A0A2V5YM16-F1
#
_entry.id   AF-A0A2V5YM16-F1
#
_cell.length_a   1.000
_cell.length_b   1.000
_cell.length_c   1.000
_cell.angle_alpha   90.00
_cell.angle_beta   90.00
_cell.angle_gamma   90.00
#
_symmetry.space_group_name_H-M   'P 1'
#
loop_
_entity.id
_entity.type
_entity.pdbx_description
1 polymer ?
#
loop_
_entity_poly.entity_id
_entity_poly.type
_entity_poly.pdbx_seq_one_letter_code
_entity_poly.pdbx_strand_id
1 'polypeptide(L)'
;ISSGAVMQAYEERFLFLLLLLRQPRARLIYVTSQTILPSIIDYYLGLLPGVIPSHARKRLFLISPLDLSVRALSDKLLDRPRLIERIRSLILDLDRAHLVPFNTTNREKDLALRLGIPMYGADPKFFPLGTKSGCRKIFIEENVPHPLGHENLGSKEDLIEAIAQMRAQKPSIRQVLVKLNEGVSGEGNAVIDLYGLPEPGDSKEKAVLEERLQAMKFELAGVTYDSYMKKLQERRGVVEERIMGEEIRSPSVQLRVTPLGAVELLSTHDQLLGGPSGQSYLGCVFPADHGYATLITREAAKIGRRLAKEGVIGRFALDFVVVRSDGTYNPETAIFTAPNGQQKFFVASDHVESPSYRTLTPDDLFDIVVRHDLHFDQTRQTGVVFHMMSALGELGRTGLTAVGNSHEEAKGIYGRAVIVLDQEASAATSAT
;
A
#
# COMPACT_ATOMS: atom_id res chain seq x y z
N ILE A 1 -1.55 13.82 -4.87
CA ILE A 1 -0.08 14.03 -4.85
C ILE A 1 0.23 15.36 -5.53
N SER A 2 0.71 16.35 -4.79
CA SER A 2 0.69 17.76 -5.19
C SER A 2 2.04 18.35 -5.65
N SER A 3 3.14 17.59 -5.66
CA SER A 3 4.44 18.08 -6.15
C SER A 3 5.33 16.98 -6.74
N GLY A 4 6.28 17.39 -7.58
CA GLY A 4 7.32 16.51 -8.14
C GLY A 4 8.20 15.86 -7.07
N ALA A 5 8.50 16.61 -6.01
CA ALA A 5 9.18 16.15 -4.80
C ALA A 5 8.54 14.91 -4.19
N VAL A 6 7.21 14.94 -4.03
CA VAL A 6 6.46 13.81 -3.49
C VAL A 6 6.57 12.60 -4.42
N MET A 7 6.48 12.80 -5.73
CA MET A 7 6.62 11.69 -6.70
C MET A 7 8.01 11.06 -6.64
N GLN A 8 9.06 11.86 -6.58
CA GLN A 8 10.43 11.37 -6.41
C GLN A 8 10.57 10.53 -5.15
N ALA A 9 10.03 10.99 -4.01
CA ALA A 9 10.06 10.25 -2.77
C ALA A 9 9.32 8.90 -2.88
N TYR A 10 8.18 8.86 -3.58
CA TYR A 10 7.47 7.59 -3.84
C TYR A 10 8.28 6.63 -4.71
N GLU A 11 9.03 7.12 -5.69
CA GLU A 11 9.92 6.30 -6.52
C GLU A 11 11.06 5.67 -5.69
N GLU A 12 11.47 6.29 -4.58
CA GLU A 12 12.46 5.72 -3.66
C GLU A 12 11.91 4.52 -2.87
N ARG A 13 10.58 4.32 -2.77
CA ARG A 13 10.00 3.18 -2.05
C ARG A 13 10.42 1.84 -2.64
N PHE A 14 10.81 1.78 -3.91
CA PHE A 14 11.29 0.55 -4.56
C PHE A 14 12.80 0.34 -4.42
N LEU A 15 13.52 1.20 -3.70
CA LEU A 15 14.96 1.03 -3.48
C LEU A 15 15.31 -0.26 -2.73
N PHE A 16 14.37 -0.86 -2.00
CA PHE A 16 14.55 -2.20 -1.45
C PHE A 16 14.86 -3.26 -2.53
N LEU A 17 14.51 -3.03 -3.80
CA LEU A 17 14.87 -3.92 -4.91
C LEU A 17 16.39 -3.96 -5.18
N LEU A 18 17.16 -2.97 -4.71
CA LEU A 18 18.62 -3.04 -4.74
C LEU A 18 19.12 -4.25 -3.93
N LEU A 19 18.35 -4.76 -2.96
CA LEU A 19 18.67 -5.97 -2.20
C LEU A 19 18.72 -7.25 -3.07
N LEU A 20 18.15 -7.21 -4.28
CA LEU A 20 18.31 -8.28 -5.28
C LEU A 20 19.73 -8.38 -5.80
N LEU A 21 20.53 -7.31 -5.71
CA LEU A 21 21.95 -7.34 -6.06
C LEU A 21 22.76 -8.25 -5.14
N ARG A 22 22.18 -8.81 -4.07
CA ARG A 22 22.80 -9.96 -3.36
C ARG A 22 23.09 -11.13 -4.31
N GLN A 23 22.28 -11.28 -5.36
CA GLN A 23 22.47 -12.29 -6.39
C GLN A 23 23.65 -11.86 -7.28
N PRO A 24 24.75 -12.63 -7.37
CA PRO A 24 25.96 -12.19 -8.06
C PRO A 24 25.79 -11.86 -9.54
N ARG A 25 24.80 -12.50 -10.19
CA ARG A 25 24.51 -12.34 -11.63
C ARG A 25 23.37 -11.38 -11.93
N ALA A 26 22.66 -10.89 -10.92
CA ALA A 26 21.60 -9.91 -11.14
C ALA A 26 22.20 -8.57 -11.58
N ARG A 27 21.52 -7.89 -12.50
CA ARG A 27 21.81 -6.50 -12.89
C ARG A 27 20.53 -5.71 -12.72
N LEU A 28 20.63 -4.49 -12.23
CA LEU A 28 19.48 -3.65 -11.98
C LEU A 28 19.61 -2.34 -12.73
N ILE A 29 18.63 -2.03 -13.56
CA ILE A 29 18.44 -0.71 -14.16
C ILE A 29 17.30 -0.07 -13.37
N TYR A 30 17.64 0.90 -12.53
CA TYR A 30 16.67 1.62 -11.71
C TYR A 30 16.38 2.96 -12.35
N VAL A 31 15.10 3.24 -12.62
CA VAL A 31 14.67 4.42 -13.37
C VAL A 31 13.80 5.29 -12.48
N THR A 32 14.13 6.58 -12.38
CA THR A 32 13.42 7.57 -11.57
C THR A 32 13.29 8.90 -12.30
N SER A 33 12.27 9.68 -11.99
CA SER A 33 12.00 11.00 -12.55
C SER A 33 13.16 11.98 -12.36
N GLN A 34 13.88 11.88 -11.24
CA GLN A 34 15.09 12.65 -10.91
C GLN A 34 16.23 11.74 -10.46
N THR A 35 17.45 12.28 -10.39
CA THR A 35 18.60 11.55 -9.81
C THR A 35 18.40 11.32 -8.32
N ILE A 36 18.73 10.12 -7.86
CA ILE A 36 18.79 9.78 -6.43
C ILE A 36 20.16 10.19 -5.90
N LEU A 37 20.19 10.74 -4.68
CA LEU A 37 21.45 11.13 -4.03
C LEU A 37 22.37 9.90 -3.88
N PRO A 38 23.68 10.02 -4.17
CA PRO A 38 24.61 8.91 -4.00
C PRO A 38 24.63 8.31 -2.59
N SER A 39 24.52 9.14 -1.55
CA SER A 39 24.49 8.68 -0.16
C SER A 39 23.29 7.79 0.15
N ILE A 40 22.11 8.07 -0.43
CA ILE A 40 20.93 7.19 -0.36
C ILE A 40 21.21 5.84 -1.03
N ILE A 41 21.87 5.82 -2.18
CA ILE A 41 22.23 4.56 -2.86
C ILE A 41 23.22 3.76 -2.03
N ASP A 42 24.24 4.41 -1.50
CA ASP A 42 25.28 3.78 -0.68
C ASP A 42 24.67 3.21 0.62
N TYR A 43 23.70 3.90 1.22
CA TYR A 43 22.91 3.38 2.35
C TYR A 43 22.25 2.03 2.00
N TYR A 44 21.50 1.95 0.89
CA TYR A 44 20.85 0.71 0.48
C TYR A 44 21.83 -0.41 0.11
N LEU A 45 22.96 -0.06 -0.52
CA LEU A 45 24.00 -1.05 -0.84
C LEU A 45 24.71 -1.56 0.41
N GLY A 46 24.83 -0.73 1.46
CA GLY A 46 25.32 -1.13 2.78
C GLY A 46 24.41 -2.14 3.49
N LEU A 47 23.13 -2.20 3.12
CA LEU A 47 22.17 -3.19 3.64
C LEU A 47 22.29 -4.58 2.98
N LEU A 48 23.21 -4.80 2.04
CA LEU A 48 23.37 -6.09 1.38
C LEU A 48 24.20 -7.06 2.24
N PRO A 49 23.60 -8.13 2.79
CA PRO A 49 24.35 -9.08 3.61
C PRO A 49 25.36 -9.85 2.74
N GLY A 50 26.62 -9.87 3.18
CA GLY A 50 27.68 -10.67 2.55
C GLY A 50 28.11 -10.19 1.16
N VAL A 51 27.75 -8.96 0.74
CA VAL A 51 28.18 -8.39 -0.55
C VAL A 51 28.91 -7.08 -0.33
N ILE A 52 30.10 -6.96 -0.92
CA ILE A 52 30.87 -5.71 -0.93
C ILE A 52 30.09 -4.68 -1.78
N PRO A 53 29.71 -3.51 -1.23
CA PRO A 53 28.91 -2.51 -1.95
C PRO A 53 29.45 -2.14 -3.33
N SER A 54 30.78 -2.04 -3.47
CA SER A 54 31.44 -1.73 -4.74
C SER A 54 31.17 -2.78 -5.84
N HIS A 55 30.97 -4.05 -5.49
CA HIS A 55 30.63 -5.12 -6.44
C HIS A 55 29.15 -5.04 -6.88
N ALA A 56 28.25 -4.68 -5.96
CA ALA A 56 26.85 -4.42 -6.29
C ALA A 56 26.73 -3.17 -7.17
N ARG A 57 27.47 -2.10 -6.87
CA ARG A 57 27.47 -0.84 -7.61
C ARG A 57 27.81 -1.01 -9.09
N LYS A 58 28.76 -1.90 -9.43
CA LYS A 58 29.13 -2.22 -10.84
C LYS A 58 27.99 -2.82 -11.66
N ARG A 59 26.94 -3.33 -11.01
CA ARG A 59 25.77 -3.98 -11.63
C ARG A 59 24.49 -3.14 -11.50
N LEU A 60 24.58 -1.95 -10.91
CA LEU A 60 23.49 -1.01 -10.72
C LEU A 60 23.63 0.19 -11.67
N PHE A 61 22.63 0.37 -12.53
CA PHE A 61 22.52 1.47 -13.47
C PHE A 61 21.36 2.36 -13.07
N LEU A 62 21.64 3.65 -12.82
CA LEU A 62 20.64 4.64 -12.43
C LEU A 62 20.37 5.53 -13.63
N ILE A 63 19.11 5.60 -14.07
CA ILE A 63 18.69 6.36 -15.25
C ILE A 63 17.58 7.32 -14.85
N SER A 64 17.68 8.57 -15.31
CA SER A 64 16.66 9.57 -15.06
C SER A 64 16.40 10.46 -16.29
N PRO A 65 15.13 10.80 -16.59
CA PRO A 65 14.80 11.80 -17.60
C PRO A 65 15.01 13.24 -17.12
N LEU A 66 15.36 13.45 -15.84
CA LEU A 66 15.56 14.76 -15.21
C LEU A 66 14.31 15.65 -15.31
N ASP A 67 13.15 15.09 -15.00
CA ASP A 67 11.86 15.75 -15.16
C ASP A 67 11.05 15.68 -13.86
N LEU A 68 10.98 16.81 -13.13
CA LEU A 68 10.25 16.97 -11.86
C LEU A 68 8.73 17.19 -12.04
N SER A 69 8.18 17.12 -13.26
CA SER A 69 6.73 17.25 -13.42
C SER A 69 5.99 16.10 -12.75
N VAL A 70 4.72 16.32 -12.38
CA VAL A 70 3.85 15.28 -11.80
C VAL A 70 3.35 14.25 -12.82
N ARG A 71 3.83 14.31 -14.07
CA ARG A 71 3.50 13.33 -15.11
C ARG A 71 4.03 11.93 -14.72
N ALA A 72 3.37 10.89 -15.21
CA ALA A 72 3.82 9.52 -15.00
C ALA A 72 5.24 9.31 -15.57
N LEU A 73 6.09 8.58 -14.85
CA LEU A 73 7.45 8.27 -15.29
C LEU A 73 7.47 7.58 -16.65
N SER A 74 6.55 6.65 -16.89
CA SER A 74 6.42 5.95 -18.17
C SER A 74 6.21 6.90 -19.35
N ASP A 75 5.38 7.94 -19.19
CA ASP A 75 5.18 8.94 -20.25
C ASP A 75 6.46 9.74 -20.51
N LYS A 76 7.16 10.13 -19.43
CA LYS A 76 8.44 10.83 -19.54
C LYS A 76 9.46 10.00 -20.34
N LEU A 77 9.45 8.68 -20.18
CA LEU A 77 10.33 7.77 -20.91
C LEU A 77 9.87 7.57 -22.37
N LEU A 78 8.58 7.33 -22.58
CA LEU A 78 7.99 7.08 -23.91
C LEU A 78 8.13 8.30 -24.84
N ASP A 79 8.08 9.52 -24.30
CA ASP A 79 8.33 10.77 -25.04
C ASP A 79 9.81 10.94 -25.47
N ARG A 80 10.73 10.08 -24.99
CA ARG A 80 12.19 10.23 -25.15
C ARG A 80 12.82 8.96 -25.77
N PRO A 81 12.74 8.74 -27.09
CA PRO A 81 13.24 7.52 -27.75
C PRO A 81 14.71 7.19 -27.46
N ARG A 82 15.60 8.19 -27.44
CA ARG A 82 17.02 8.01 -27.10
C ARG A 82 17.24 7.46 -25.68
N LEU A 83 16.35 7.81 -24.75
CA LEU A 83 16.43 7.30 -23.37
C LEU A 83 15.98 5.84 -23.31
N ILE A 84 14.96 5.46 -24.08
CA ILE A 84 14.56 4.06 -24.27
C ILE A 84 15.70 3.25 -24.90
N GLU A 85 16.35 3.77 -25.94
CA GLU A 85 17.53 3.14 -26.56
C GLU A 85 18.68 2.94 -25.55
N ARG A 86 18.93 3.94 -24.70
CA ARG A 86 19.93 3.85 -23.62
C ARG A 86 19.56 2.81 -22.58
N ILE A 87 18.30 2.71 -22.17
CA ILE A 87 17.87 1.66 -21.23
C ILE A 87 18.04 0.30 -21.90
N ARG A 88 17.64 0.16 -23.16
CA ARG A 88 17.74 -1.08 -23.92
C ARG A 88 19.18 -1.54 -24.11
N SER A 89 20.13 -0.63 -24.34
CA SER A 89 21.55 -0.98 -24.47
C SER A 89 22.20 -1.49 -23.18
N LEU A 90 21.57 -1.24 -22.02
CA LEU A 90 22.01 -1.78 -20.73
C LEU A 90 21.46 -3.18 -20.43
N ILE A 91 20.46 -3.63 -21.20
CA ILE A 91 19.88 -4.98 -21.11
C ILE A 91 20.78 -5.93 -21.89
N LEU A 92 21.46 -6.83 -21.18
CA LEU A 92 22.40 -7.77 -21.79
C LEU A 92 21.71 -8.94 -22.50
N ASP A 93 20.58 -9.38 -21.96
CA ASP A 93 19.86 -10.58 -22.39
C ASP A 93 18.35 -10.30 -22.26
N LEU A 94 17.67 -10.18 -23.41
CA LEU A 94 16.24 -9.85 -23.46
C LEU A 94 15.37 -11.00 -22.93
N ASP A 95 15.82 -12.25 -23.06
CA ASP A 95 15.08 -13.43 -22.60
C ASP A 95 15.15 -13.61 -21.09
N ARG A 96 16.07 -12.90 -20.42
CA ARG A 96 16.31 -12.97 -18.97
C ARG A 96 16.13 -11.63 -18.26
N ALA A 97 15.50 -10.68 -18.92
CA ALA A 97 15.16 -9.37 -18.38
C ALA A 97 13.64 -9.21 -18.24
N HIS A 98 13.22 -8.41 -17.27
CA HIS A 98 11.82 -8.02 -17.11
C HIS A 98 11.71 -6.63 -16.49
N LEU A 99 10.65 -5.92 -16.83
CA LEU A 99 10.29 -4.64 -16.24
C LEU A 99 9.51 -4.88 -14.94
N VAL A 100 9.92 -4.26 -13.83
CA VAL A 100 9.16 -4.23 -12.58
C VAL A 100 8.62 -2.81 -12.37
N PRO A 101 7.35 -2.55 -12.73
CA PRO A 101 6.78 -1.22 -12.53
C PRO A 101 6.24 -1.04 -11.10
N PHE A 102 6.07 0.21 -10.69
CA PHE A 102 5.39 0.53 -9.43
C PHE A 102 3.88 0.22 -9.51
N ASN A 103 3.23 0.64 -10.60
CA ASN A 103 1.83 0.35 -10.92
C ASN A 103 1.73 -0.29 -12.30
N THR A 104 0.72 -1.13 -12.52
CA THR A 104 0.51 -1.79 -13.81
C THR A 104 -0.63 -1.14 -14.58
N THR A 105 -0.30 -0.26 -15.53
CA THR A 105 -1.27 0.38 -16.43
C THR A 105 -0.90 0.13 -17.90
N ASN A 106 -1.72 0.63 -18.83
CA ASN A 106 -1.38 0.57 -20.26
C ASN A 106 -0.05 1.30 -20.57
N ARG A 107 0.34 2.30 -19.77
CA ARG A 107 1.61 3.02 -19.96
C ARG A 107 2.82 2.12 -19.73
N GLU A 108 2.79 1.32 -18.66
CA GLU A 108 3.88 0.38 -18.35
C GLU A 108 3.90 -0.81 -19.32
N LYS A 109 2.73 -1.23 -19.81
CA LYS A 109 2.62 -2.21 -20.90
C LYS A 109 3.28 -1.69 -22.18
N ASP A 110 2.98 -0.45 -22.58
CA ASP A 110 3.60 0.18 -23.75
C ASP A 110 5.12 0.35 -23.59
N LEU A 111 5.57 0.73 -22.39
CA LEU A 111 6.99 0.82 -22.06
C LEU A 111 7.69 -0.55 -22.18
N ALA A 112 7.09 -1.61 -21.65
CA ALA A 112 7.63 -2.98 -21.76
C ALA A 112 7.76 -3.41 -23.24
N LEU A 113 6.73 -3.13 -24.06
CA LEU A 113 6.76 -3.39 -25.50
C LEU A 113 7.87 -2.61 -26.21
N ARG A 114 8.10 -1.34 -25.85
CA ARG A 114 9.19 -0.52 -26.43
C ARG A 114 10.58 -0.99 -26.01
N LEU A 115 10.73 -1.51 -24.79
CA LEU A 115 11.97 -2.09 -24.32
C LEU A 115 12.24 -3.49 -24.88
N GLY A 116 11.21 -4.19 -25.34
CA GLY A 116 11.31 -5.55 -25.87
C GLY A 116 11.52 -6.61 -24.78
N ILE A 117 11.01 -6.36 -23.57
CA ILE A 117 11.09 -7.29 -22.42
C ILE A 117 9.73 -7.44 -21.75
N PRO A 118 9.42 -8.58 -21.12
CA PRO A 118 8.16 -8.76 -20.41
C PRO A 118 8.03 -7.83 -19.20
N MET A 119 6.79 -7.45 -18.88
CA MET A 119 6.46 -6.78 -17.62
C MET A 119 6.15 -7.84 -16.55
N TYR A 120 6.85 -7.76 -15.42
CA TYR A 120 6.54 -8.57 -14.24
C TYR A 120 5.48 -7.86 -13.38
N GLY A 121 4.22 -8.09 -13.73
CA GLY A 121 3.04 -7.53 -13.06
C GLY A 121 1.76 -7.96 -13.77
N ALA A 122 0.62 -7.58 -13.21
CA ALA A 122 -0.67 -7.94 -13.78
C ALA A 122 -0.87 -7.21 -15.12
N ASP A 123 -1.36 -7.91 -16.15
CA ASP A 123 -1.78 -7.24 -17.38
C ASP A 123 -2.92 -6.25 -17.02
N PRO A 124 -2.88 -5.00 -17.51
CA PRO A 124 -3.93 -4.00 -17.25
C PRO A 124 -5.35 -4.45 -17.57
N LYS A 125 -5.53 -5.46 -18.44
CA LYS A 125 -6.84 -6.09 -18.69
C LYS A 125 -7.50 -6.66 -17.43
N PHE A 126 -6.71 -7.02 -16.41
CA PHE A 126 -7.20 -7.53 -15.13
C PHE A 126 -7.53 -6.44 -14.12
N PHE A 127 -7.31 -5.15 -14.46
CA PHE A 127 -7.66 -4.02 -13.59
C PHE A 127 -9.10 -4.09 -13.03
N PRO A 128 -10.13 -4.47 -13.82
CA PRO A 128 -11.50 -4.60 -13.29
C PRO A 128 -11.60 -5.53 -12.08
N LEU A 129 -10.77 -6.58 -11.99
CA LEU A 129 -10.78 -7.55 -10.88
C LEU A 129 -10.31 -6.92 -9.55
N GLY A 130 -9.53 -5.84 -9.60
CA GLY A 130 -9.04 -5.11 -8.43
C GLY A 130 -9.92 -3.93 -7.99
N THR A 131 -10.98 -3.62 -8.74
CA THR A 131 -11.94 -2.57 -8.34
C THR A 131 -12.81 -3.03 -7.18
N LYS A 132 -13.38 -2.11 -6.39
CA LYS A 132 -14.29 -2.50 -5.28
C LYS A 132 -15.44 -3.40 -5.76
N SER A 133 -16.06 -3.06 -6.89
CA SER A 133 -17.11 -3.86 -7.51
C SER A 133 -16.60 -5.21 -8.02
N GLY A 134 -15.42 -5.25 -8.66
CA GLY A 134 -14.83 -6.49 -9.18
C GLY A 134 -14.40 -7.45 -8.08
N CYS A 135 -13.78 -6.94 -7.02
CA CYS A 135 -13.41 -7.71 -5.83
C CYS A 135 -14.64 -8.37 -5.21
N ARG A 136 -15.73 -7.62 -5.00
CA ARG A 136 -16.97 -8.17 -4.44
C ARG A 136 -17.55 -9.30 -5.29
N LYS A 137 -17.57 -9.16 -6.62
CA LYS A 137 -17.99 -10.24 -7.52
C LYS A 137 -17.15 -11.50 -7.35
N ILE A 138 -15.82 -11.36 -7.31
CA ILE A 138 -14.92 -12.49 -7.06
C ILE A 138 -15.17 -13.10 -5.67
N PHE A 139 -15.44 -12.29 -4.64
CA PHE A 139 -15.73 -12.79 -3.30
C PHE A 139 -17.03 -13.61 -3.26
N ILE A 140 -18.05 -13.19 -4.00
CA ILE A 140 -19.30 -13.95 -4.16
C ILE A 140 -19.03 -15.28 -4.88
N GLU A 141 -18.33 -15.25 -6.02
CA GLU A 141 -18.01 -16.44 -6.82
C GLU A 141 -17.18 -17.47 -6.05
N GLU A 142 -16.22 -17.00 -5.25
CA GLU A 142 -15.28 -17.85 -4.50
C GLU A 142 -15.73 -18.13 -3.06
N ASN A 143 -16.95 -17.70 -2.68
CA ASN A 143 -17.50 -17.85 -1.34
C ASN A 143 -16.53 -17.38 -0.24
N VAL A 144 -16.00 -16.16 -0.41
CA VAL A 144 -15.22 -15.44 0.59
C VAL A 144 -16.18 -14.55 1.40
N PRO A 145 -16.21 -14.64 2.74
CA PRO A 145 -17.05 -13.77 3.56
C PRO A 145 -16.76 -12.29 3.30
N HIS A 146 -17.81 -11.51 3.06
CA HIS A 146 -17.74 -10.08 2.82
C HIS A 146 -19.02 -9.39 3.30
N PRO A 147 -18.99 -8.08 3.60
CA PRO A 147 -20.18 -7.37 4.09
C PRO A 147 -21.31 -7.35 3.06
N LEU A 148 -22.57 -7.36 3.55
CA LEU A 148 -23.74 -7.17 2.71
C LEU A 148 -23.60 -5.86 1.92
N GLY A 149 -23.97 -5.85 0.64
CA GLY A 149 -23.80 -4.66 -0.19
C GLY A 149 -24.12 -4.91 -1.66
N HIS A 150 -24.02 -3.85 -2.46
CA HIS A 150 -24.31 -3.84 -3.90
C HIS A 150 -23.20 -3.15 -4.69
N GLU A 151 -22.96 -3.62 -5.91
CA GLU A 151 -21.90 -3.15 -6.81
C GLU A 151 -22.38 -2.29 -7.99
N ASN A 152 -21.44 -1.60 -8.64
CA ASN A 152 -21.64 -0.84 -9.88
C ASN A 152 -22.66 0.31 -9.79
N LEU A 153 -22.80 0.92 -8.60
CA LEU A 153 -23.71 2.04 -8.36
C LEU A 153 -23.12 3.33 -8.93
N GLY A 154 -23.93 4.15 -9.61
CA GLY A 154 -23.47 5.41 -10.21
C GLY A 154 -24.42 6.59 -10.05
N SER A 155 -25.53 6.43 -9.33
CA SER A 155 -26.51 7.50 -9.12
C SER A 155 -26.98 7.54 -7.66
N LYS A 156 -27.68 8.62 -7.28
CA LYS A 156 -28.32 8.70 -5.96
C LYS A 156 -29.47 7.69 -5.86
N GLU A 157 -30.19 7.47 -6.96
CA GLU A 157 -31.28 6.52 -7.06
C GLU A 157 -30.79 5.08 -6.85
N ASP A 158 -29.65 4.73 -7.45
CA ASP A 158 -28.99 3.44 -7.27
C ASP A 158 -28.64 3.22 -5.79
N LEU A 159 -28.09 4.23 -5.12
CA LEU A 159 -27.73 4.16 -3.70
C LEU A 159 -28.96 4.01 -2.80
N ILE A 160 -30.02 4.79 -3.02
CA ILE A 160 -31.25 4.71 -2.22
C ILE A 160 -31.88 3.33 -2.34
N GLU A 161 -31.99 2.82 -3.56
CA GLU A 161 -32.58 1.50 -3.82
C GLU A 161 -31.73 0.38 -3.22
N ALA A 162 -30.41 0.43 -3.40
CA ALA A 162 -29.49 -0.55 -2.79
C ALA A 162 -29.56 -0.54 -1.26
N ILE A 163 -29.57 0.64 -0.64
CA ILE A 163 -29.64 0.75 0.83
C ILE A 163 -30.99 0.25 1.35
N ALA A 164 -32.10 0.56 0.67
CA ALA A 164 -33.42 0.06 1.04
C ALA A 164 -33.47 -1.49 0.97
N GLN A 165 -32.90 -2.09 -0.08
CA GLN A 165 -32.79 -3.55 -0.21
C GLN A 165 -31.94 -4.17 0.91
N MET A 166 -30.79 -3.55 1.23
CA MET A 166 -29.94 -3.97 2.33
C MET A 166 -30.67 -3.92 3.68
N ARG A 167 -31.44 -2.84 3.94
CA ARG A 167 -32.24 -2.70 5.17
C ARG A 167 -33.39 -3.69 5.24
N ALA A 168 -34.04 -4.00 4.13
CA ALA A 168 -35.07 -5.04 4.07
C ALA A 168 -34.51 -6.42 4.40
N GLN A 169 -33.30 -6.72 3.92
CA GLN A 169 -32.60 -7.98 4.22
C GLN A 169 -32.05 -8.03 5.66
N LYS A 170 -31.54 -6.91 6.17
CA LYS A 170 -30.94 -6.79 7.50
C LYS A 170 -31.35 -5.47 8.16
N PRO A 171 -32.51 -5.42 8.84
CA PRO A 171 -33.01 -4.20 9.49
C PRO A 171 -32.10 -3.65 10.58
N SER A 172 -31.18 -4.47 11.11
CA SER A 172 -30.23 -4.07 12.16
C SER A 172 -29.04 -3.24 11.67
N ILE A 173 -28.89 -3.00 10.36
CA ILE A 173 -27.80 -2.16 9.83
C ILE A 173 -27.97 -0.73 10.34
N ARG A 174 -26.95 -0.25 11.07
CA ARG A 174 -26.91 1.11 11.59
C ARG A 174 -26.21 2.09 10.68
N GLN A 175 -25.23 1.62 9.91
CA GLN A 175 -24.41 2.45 9.04
C GLN A 175 -24.02 1.68 7.77
N VAL A 176 -23.92 2.41 6.66
CA VAL A 176 -23.37 1.88 5.41
C VAL A 176 -22.19 2.73 4.97
N LEU A 177 -21.33 2.12 4.17
CA LEU A 177 -20.13 2.71 3.61
C LEU A 177 -20.21 2.66 2.09
N VAL A 178 -20.24 3.84 1.46
CA VAL A 178 -20.12 3.98 0.01
C VAL A 178 -18.63 4.09 -0.33
N LYS A 179 -18.17 3.29 -1.30
CA LYS A 179 -16.78 3.29 -1.75
C LYS A 179 -16.69 3.41 -3.26
N LEU A 180 -15.95 4.38 -3.75
CA LEU A 180 -15.62 4.49 -5.18
C LEU A 180 -14.74 3.31 -5.63
N ASN A 181 -14.94 2.82 -6.85
CA ASN A 181 -14.26 1.62 -7.36
C ASN A 181 -12.72 1.69 -7.34
N GLU A 182 -12.17 2.88 -7.59
CA GLU A 182 -10.73 3.13 -7.71
C GLU A 182 -10.17 3.92 -6.52
N GLY A 183 -10.91 4.00 -5.42
CA GLY A 183 -10.48 4.69 -4.20
C GLY A 183 -9.32 3.97 -3.50
N VAL A 184 -8.26 4.70 -3.15
CA VAL A 184 -7.07 4.20 -2.44
C VAL A 184 -6.94 4.84 -1.06
N SER A 185 -6.43 4.11 -0.06
CA SER A 185 -6.14 4.64 1.29
C SER A 185 -7.30 5.40 1.98
N GLY A 186 -8.55 4.95 1.76
CA GLY A 186 -9.75 5.61 2.30
C GLY A 186 -10.26 6.79 1.45
N GLU A 187 -9.51 7.23 0.43
CA GLU A 187 -10.00 8.20 -0.54
C GLU A 187 -11.21 7.65 -1.29
N GLY A 188 -12.35 8.34 -1.20
CA GLY A 188 -13.60 7.91 -1.84
C GLY A 188 -14.52 7.05 -0.96
N ASN A 189 -14.21 6.89 0.32
CA ASN A 189 -15.15 6.36 1.31
C ASN A 189 -16.10 7.46 1.81
N ALA A 190 -17.38 7.14 1.92
CA ALA A 190 -18.39 7.98 2.55
C ALA A 190 -19.29 7.16 3.47
N VAL A 191 -19.47 7.61 4.70
CA VAL A 191 -20.32 6.95 5.71
C VAL A 191 -21.70 7.58 5.69
N ILE A 192 -22.74 6.75 5.65
CA ILE A 192 -24.14 7.15 5.78
C ILE A 192 -24.69 6.53 7.07
N ASP A 193 -25.24 7.38 7.93
CA ASP A 193 -25.91 6.95 9.17
C ASP A 193 -27.35 6.56 8.87
N LEU A 194 -27.72 5.34 9.27
CA LEU A 194 -29.06 4.79 9.12
C LEU A 194 -29.85 4.74 10.43
N TYR A 195 -29.31 5.31 11.52
CA TYR A 195 -30.02 5.36 12.79
C TYR A 195 -31.29 6.22 12.71
N GLY A 196 -32.38 5.68 13.27
CA GLY A 196 -33.66 6.38 13.37
C GLY A 196 -34.42 6.55 12.05
N LEU A 197 -34.08 5.80 11.00
CA LEU A 197 -34.93 5.75 9.81
C LEU A 197 -36.26 5.04 10.10
N PRO A 198 -37.32 5.36 9.33
CA PRO A 198 -38.55 4.57 9.30
C PRO A 198 -38.27 3.08 9.04
N GLU A 199 -39.19 2.21 9.46
CA GLU A 199 -39.09 0.78 9.19
C GLU A 199 -38.93 0.50 7.68
N PRO A 200 -38.17 -0.54 7.29
CA PRO A 200 -38.00 -0.90 5.88
C PRO A 200 -39.35 -1.10 5.19
N GLY A 201 -39.56 -0.43 4.05
CA GLY A 201 -40.81 -0.45 3.29
C GLY A 201 -41.83 0.64 3.66
N ASP A 202 -41.56 1.49 4.66
CA ASP A 202 -42.38 2.67 4.95
C ASP A 202 -42.31 3.68 3.78
N SER A 203 -43.43 4.31 3.46
CA SER A 203 -43.51 5.26 2.34
C SER A 203 -42.60 6.49 2.49
N LYS A 204 -42.19 6.82 3.73
CA LYS A 204 -41.28 7.92 4.06
C LYS A 204 -39.81 7.50 4.03
N GLU A 205 -39.49 6.20 4.00
CA GLU A 205 -38.12 5.70 4.07
C GLU A 205 -37.22 6.34 3.00
N LYS A 206 -37.67 6.36 1.74
CA LYS A 206 -36.89 6.88 0.61
C LYS A 206 -36.57 8.38 0.76
N ALA A 207 -37.52 9.17 1.28
CA ALA A 207 -37.31 10.59 1.51
C ALA A 207 -36.27 10.84 2.61
N VAL A 208 -36.35 10.10 3.73
CA VAL A 208 -35.37 10.21 4.82
C VAL A 208 -33.99 9.69 4.38
N LEU A 209 -33.92 8.64 3.55
CA LEU A 209 -32.66 8.18 2.95
C LEU A 209 -32.03 9.29 2.11
N GLU A 210 -32.79 9.99 1.28
CA GLU A 210 -32.25 11.09 0.46
C GLU A 210 -31.62 12.19 1.33
N GLU A 211 -32.24 12.56 2.45
CA GLU A 211 -31.65 13.48 3.43
C GLU A 211 -30.35 12.94 4.02
N ARG A 212 -30.30 11.63 4.37
CA ARG A 212 -29.09 10.99 4.91
C ARG A 212 -27.96 10.91 3.89
N LEU A 213 -28.28 10.70 2.62
CA LEU A 213 -27.31 10.72 1.53
C LEU A 213 -26.68 12.12 1.41
N GLN A 214 -27.49 13.18 1.44
CA GLN A 214 -26.96 14.56 1.40
C GLN A 214 -26.06 14.88 2.61
N ALA A 215 -26.35 14.28 3.76
CA ALA A 215 -25.59 14.43 5.00
C ALA A 215 -24.45 13.40 5.17
N MET A 216 -24.06 12.67 4.12
CA MET A 216 -22.99 11.67 4.21
C MET A 216 -21.66 12.28 4.66
N LYS A 217 -20.89 11.52 5.43
CA LYS A 217 -19.60 11.96 5.99
C LYS A 217 -18.45 11.42 5.16
N PHE A 218 -17.53 12.31 4.77
CA PHE A 218 -16.36 11.97 3.95
C PHE A 218 -15.09 11.86 4.79
N GLU A 219 -14.17 11.00 4.34
CA GLU A 219 -12.85 10.87 4.96
C GLU A 219 -11.91 12.01 4.63
N LEU A 220 -11.99 12.51 3.40
CA LEU A 220 -11.15 13.60 2.91
C LEU A 220 -11.78 14.95 3.26
N ALA A 221 -11.02 15.77 3.97
CA ALA A 221 -11.39 17.16 4.22
C ALA A 221 -11.59 17.91 2.88
N GLY A 222 -12.68 18.66 2.77
CA GLY A 222 -13.01 19.46 1.59
C GLY A 222 -13.78 18.73 0.47
N VAL A 223 -14.07 17.43 0.62
CA VAL A 223 -15.00 16.75 -0.30
C VAL A 223 -16.43 17.21 -0.03
N THR A 224 -17.11 17.66 -1.08
CA THR A 224 -18.55 18.00 -1.04
C THR A 224 -19.38 16.88 -1.62
N TYR A 225 -20.66 16.80 -1.23
CA TYR A 225 -21.63 15.86 -1.79
C TYR A 225 -21.65 15.90 -3.33
N ASP A 226 -21.78 17.08 -3.93
CA ASP A 226 -21.83 17.23 -5.39
C ASP A 226 -20.57 16.69 -6.08
N SER A 227 -19.39 17.03 -5.53
CA SER A 227 -18.11 16.55 -6.07
C SER A 227 -17.97 15.03 -5.94
N TYR A 228 -18.52 14.44 -4.87
CA TYR A 228 -18.50 13.01 -4.63
C TYR A 228 -19.45 12.29 -5.57
N MET A 229 -20.69 12.77 -5.72
CA MET A 229 -21.69 12.17 -6.60
C MET A 229 -21.26 12.21 -8.06
N LYS A 230 -20.60 13.28 -8.51
CA LYS A 230 -19.99 13.33 -9.84
C LYS A 230 -18.94 12.23 -10.04
N LYS A 231 -18.05 12.04 -9.05
CA LYS A 231 -17.06 10.96 -9.09
C LYS A 231 -17.71 9.58 -9.05
N LEU A 232 -18.79 9.40 -8.28
CA LEU A 232 -19.55 8.15 -8.24
C LEU A 232 -20.18 7.85 -9.61
N GLN A 233 -20.73 8.85 -10.29
CA GLN A 233 -21.27 8.68 -11.63
C GLN A 233 -20.19 8.26 -12.65
N GLU A 234 -19.02 8.90 -12.59
CA GLU A 234 -17.90 8.63 -13.49
C GLU A 234 -17.23 7.28 -13.22
N ARG A 235 -16.96 6.95 -11.96
CA ARG A 235 -16.11 5.82 -11.55
C ARG A 235 -16.89 4.60 -11.09
N ARG A 236 -18.18 4.80 -10.82
CA ARG A 236 -19.04 3.85 -10.09
C ARG A 236 -18.49 3.52 -8.70
N GLY A 237 -19.27 2.78 -7.94
CA GLY A 237 -18.87 2.36 -6.61
C GLY A 237 -19.70 1.20 -6.09
N VAL A 238 -19.47 0.93 -4.82
CA VAL A 238 -20.21 -0.05 -4.03
C VAL A 238 -20.81 0.65 -2.82
N VAL A 239 -21.93 0.13 -2.33
CA VAL A 239 -22.39 0.43 -0.96
C VAL A 239 -22.40 -0.87 -0.19
N GLU A 240 -21.87 -0.85 1.03
CA GLU A 240 -21.81 -2.04 1.87
C GLU A 240 -22.05 -1.73 3.34
N GLU A 241 -22.44 -2.73 4.10
CA GLU A 241 -22.60 -2.64 5.54
C GLU A 241 -21.28 -2.20 6.16
N ARG A 242 -21.35 -1.16 7.00
CA ARG A 242 -20.22 -0.81 7.86
C ARG A 242 -20.21 -1.78 9.03
N ILE A 243 -19.24 -2.70 9.02
CA ILE A 243 -19.02 -3.63 10.13
C ILE A 243 -18.64 -2.84 11.38
N MET A 244 -19.35 -3.10 12.49
CA MET A 244 -19.17 -2.45 13.79
C MET A 244 -19.00 -3.51 14.89
N GLY A 245 -18.24 -3.20 15.93
CA GLY A 245 -17.96 -4.07 17.07
C GLY A 245 -17.08 -3.36 18.09
N GLU A 246 -16.96 -3.92 19.29
CA GLU A 246 -16.14 -3.34 20.37
C GLU A 246 -14.64 -3.46 20.04
N GLU A 247 -14.21 -4.59 19.47
CA GLU A 247 -12.85 -4.81 19.02
C GLU A 247 -12.83 -5.12 17.52
N ILE A 248 -12.57 -4.08 16.71
CA ILE A 248 -12.39 -4.18 15.25
C ILE A 248 -10.89 -4.10 14.93
N ARG A 249 -10.45 -4.95 14.02
CA ARG A 249 -9.09 -4.96 13.44
C ARG A 249 -9.18 -4.97 11.91
N SER A 250 -8.17 -4.43 11.26
CA SER A 250 -8.09 -4.34 9.79
C SER A 250 -6.83 -5.04 9.28
N PRO A 251 -6.76 -6.38 9.30
CA PRO A 251 -5.61 -7.08 8.77
C PRO A 251 -5.61 -7.16 7.25
N SER A 252 -4.46 -7.47 6.67
CA SER A 252 -4.30 -7.68 5.24
C SER A 252 -3.36 -8.84 4.97
N VAL A 253 -3.65 -9.58 3.89
CA VAL A 253 -2.85 -10.71 3.42
C VAL A 253 -2.25 -10.36 2.07
N GLN A 254 -0.93 -10.40 1.96
CA GLN A 254 -0.22 -10.18 0.70
C GLN A 254 0.11 -11.51 0.05
N LEU A 255 -0.26 -11.66 -1.22
CA LEU A 255 0.04 -12.83 -2.03
C LEU A 255 0.76 -12.44 -3.32
N ARG A 256 1.32 -13.45 -3.98
CA ARG A 256 1.92 -13.33 -5.29
C ARG A 256 1.55 -14.50 -6.16
N VAL A 257 1.16 -14.22 -7.41
CA VAL A 257 1.17 -15.25 -8.45
C VAL A 257 2.48 -15.15 -9.22
N THR A 258 3.24 -16.24 -9.25
CA THR A 258 4.50 -16.34 -9.98
C THR A 258 4.25 -16.44 -11.49
N PRO A 259 5.27 -16.19 -12.35
CA PRO A 259 5.13 -16.41 -13.79
C PRO A 259 4.79 -17.86 -14.17
N LEU A 260 5.01 -18.82 -13.26
CA LEU A 260 4.66 -20.23 -13.44
C LEU A 260 3.24 -20.57 -12.95
N GLY A 261 2.45 -19.58 -12.53
CA GLY A 261 1.08 -19.77 -12.03
C GLY A 261 0.98 -20.25 -10.58
N ALA A 262 2.12 -20.41 -9.88
CA ALA A 262 2.10 -20.77 -8.45
C ALA A 262 1.67 -19.57 -7.59
N VAL A 263 0.80 -19.81 -6.61
CA VAL A 263 0.36 -18.83 -5.61
C VAL A 263 1.25 -18.94 -4.38
N GLU A 264 1.83 -17.82 -3.97
CA GLU A 264 2.68 -17.71 -2.79
C GLU A 264 2.08 -16.74 -1.78
N LEU A 265 2.01 -17.14 -0.52
CA LEU A 265 1.74 -16.25 0.60
C LEU A 265 3.03 -15.47 0.91
N LEU A 266 2.95 -14.14 0.89
CA LEU A 266 4.10 -13.29 1.18
C LEU A 266 4.10 -12.84 2.64
N SER A 267 2.96 -12.35 3.14
CA SER A 267 2.85 -11.81 4.49
C SER A 267 1.38 -11.71 4.94
N THR A 268 1.18 -11.66 6.26
CA THR A 268 -0.05 -11.15 6.89
C THR A 268 0.33 -9.99 7.80
N HIS A 269 -0.44 -8.92 7.86
CA HIS A 269 -0.15 -7.80 8.76
C HIS A 269 -1.42 -7.12 9.25
N ASP A 270 -1.35 -6.46 10.39
CA ASP A 270 -2.39 -5.57 10.90
C ASP A 270 -2.15 -4.14 10.42
N GLN A 271 -3.17 -3.51 9.83
CA GLN A 271 -3.06 -2.11 9.44
C GLN A 271 -3.19 -1.20 10.66
N LEU A 272 -2.28 -0.24 10.78
CA LEU A 272 -2.38 0.88 11.70
C LEU A 272 -3.22 1.96 11.02
N LEU A 273 -4.43 2.17 11.51
CA LEU A 273 -5.37 3.15 10.96
C LEU A 273 -5.52 4.36 11.89
N GLY A 274 -5.77 5.53 11.31
CA GLY A 274 -6.05 6.78 12.03
C GLY A 274 -6.95 7.71 11.23
N GLY A 275 -6.80 9.02 11.43
CA GLY A 275 -7.67 10.03 10.82
C GLY A 275 -9.04 10.17 11.50
N PRO A 276 -9.90 11.11 11.05
CA PRO A 276 -11.13 11.49 11.75
C PRO A 276 -12.14 10.36 11.98
N SER A 277 -12.14 9.34 11.13
CA SER A 277 -13.02 8.16 11.22
C SER A 277 -12.29 6.87 11.63
N GLY A 278 -10.97 6.91 11.78
CA GLY A 278 -10.13 5.72 11.94
C GLY A 278 -9.93 4.87 10.68
N GLN A 279 -10.01 5.45 9.47
CA GLN A 279 -9.87 4.72 8.19
C GLN A 279 -8.64 5.10 7.36
N SER A 280 -7.85 6.09 7.78
CA SER A 280 -6.64 6.49 7.06
C SER A 280 -5.49 5.53 7.39
N TYR A 281 -4.85 4.95 6.38
CA TYR A 281 -3.70 4.08 6.57
C TYR A 281 -2.47 4.88 7.03
N LEU A 282 -1.91 4.53 8.18
CA LEU A 282 -0.70 5.14 8.74
C LEU A 282 0.52 4.23 8.59
N GLY A 283 0.29 2.91 8.59
CA GLY A 283 1.35 1.92 8.58
C GLY A 283 0.81 0.52 8.84
N CYS A 284 1.69 -0.41 9.18
CA CYS A 284 1.30 -1.75 9.54
C CYS A 284 2.22 -2.39 10.58
N VAL A 285 1.70 -3.43 11.21
CA VAL A 285 2.41 -4.30 12.13
C VAL A 285 2.39 -5.72 11.56
N PHE A 286 3.57 -6.33 11.43
CA PHE A 286 3.75 -7.68 10.91
C PHE A 286 4.34 -8.61 11.99
N PRO A 287 3.94 -9.90 12.02
CA PRO A 287 2.80 -10.47 11.30
C PRO A 287 1.47 -10.00 11.92
N ALA A 288 0.37 -10.30 11.24
CA ALA A 288 -0.98 -10.11 11.79
C ALA A 288 -1.15 -10.94 13.08
N ASP A 289 -2.03 -10.50 13.98
CA ASP A 289 -2.35 -11.23 15.22
C ASP A 289 -2.68 -12.69 14.93
N HIS A 290 -2.07 -13.58 15.73
CA HIS A 290 -2.27 -15.01 15.59
C HIS A 290 -3.75 -15.37 15.68
N GLY A 291 -4.55 -14.74 16.53
CA GLY A 291 -5.98 -15.03 16.72
C GLY A 291 -6.84 -15.01 15.47
N TYR A 292 -6.38 -14.45 14.34
CA TYR A 292 -7.09 -14.52 13.06
C TYR A 292 -6.19 -14.75 11.83
N ALA A 293 -4.86 -14.74 11.95
CA ALA A 293 -3.93 -14.82 10.81
C ALA A 293 -4.17 -16.00 9.85
N THR A 294 -4.43 -17.21 10.37
CA THR A 294 -4.70 -18.38 9.50
C THR A 294 -6.08 -18.32 8.85
N LEU A 295 -7.08 -17.75 9.52
CA LEU A 295 -8.42 -17.58 8.96
C LEU A 295 -8.35 -16.67 7.72
N ILE A 296 -7.77 -15.49 7.87
CA ILE A 296 -7.63 -14.54 6.75
C ILE A 296 -6.74 -15.13 5.63
N THR A 297 -5.71 -15.90 5.99
CA THR A 297 -4.85 -16.59 5.01
C THR A 297 -5.64 -17.63 4.21
N ARG A 298 -6.48 -18.43 4.86
CA ARG A 298 -7.32 -19.44 4.20
C ARG A 298 -8.29 -18.81 3.22
N GLU A 299 -8.92 -17.70 3.61
CA GLU A 299 -9.83 -16.96 2.74
C GLU A 299 -9.08 -16.30 1.57
N ALA A 300 -7.93 -15.69 1.83
CA ALA A 300 -7.12 -15.06 0.79
C ALA A 300 -6.54 -16.07 -0.22
N ALA A 301 -6.26 -17.30 0.21
CA ALA A 301 -5.82 -18.38 -0.66
C ALA A 301 -6.87 -18.76 -1.73
N LYS A 302 -8.17 -18.59 -1.45
CA LYS A 302 -9.24 -18.80 -2.45
C LYS A 302 -9.06 -17.83 -3.61
N ILE A 303 -8.90 -16.54 -3.29
CA ILE A 303 -8.70 -15.49 -4.29
C ILE A 303 -7.37 -15.64 -5.01
N GLY A 304 -6.31 -16.03 -4.30
CA GLY A 304 -5.03 -16.33 -4.93
C GLY A 304 -5.14 -17.41 -6.02
N ARG A 305 -5.85 -18.51 -5.74
CA ARG A 305 -6.12 -19.56 -6.74
C ARG A 305 -6.97 -19.05 -7.90
N ARG A 306 -7.99 -18.24 -7.62
CA ARG A 306 -8.85 -17.63 -8.64
C ARG A 306 -8.07 -16.73 -9.59
N LEU A 307 -7.26 -15.81 -9.06
CA LEU A 307 -6.43 -14.91 -9.87
C LEU A 307 -5.34 -15.67 -10.65
N ALA A 308 -4.75 -16.71 -10.07
CA ALA A 308 -3.81 -17.58 -10.79
C ALA A 308 -4.48 -18.28 -11.99
N LYS A 309 -5.72 -18.79 -11.81
CA LYS A 309 -6.50 -19.41 -12.89
C LYS A 309 -6.82 -18.43 -14.02
N GLU A 310 -7.06 -17.16 -13.70
CA GLU A 310 -7.26 -16.09 -14.68
C GLU A 310 -5.96 -15.70 -15.43
N GLY A 311 -4.79 -16.10 -14.91
CA GLY A 311 -3.48 -15.76 -15.48
C GLY A 311 -2.93 -14.41 -14.99
N VAL A 312 -3.39 -13.92 -13.83
CA VAL A 312 -2.79 -12.76 -13.17
C VAL A 312 -1.38 -13.12 -12.71
N ILE A 313 -0.42 -12.22 -12.92
CA ILE A 313 0.97 -12.36 -12.45
C ILE A 313 1.30 -11.18 -11.54
N GLY A 314 2.10 -11.41 -10.51
CA GLY A 314 2.58 -10.36 -9.62
C GLY A 314 1.87 -10.33 -8.27
N ARG A 315 2.07 -9.23 -7.54
CA ARG A 315 1.65 -9.08 -6.14
C ARG A 315 0.26 -8.46 -6.05
N PHE A 316 -0.51 -8.90 -5.07
CA PHE A 316 -1.78 -8.30 -4.68
C PHE A 316 -2.00 -8.50 -3.18
N ALA A 317 -2.89 -7.69 -2.60
CA ALA A 317 -3.24 -7.76 -1.20
C ALA A 317 -4.77 -7.92 -1.06
N LEU A 318 -5.18 -8.64 -0.01
CA LEU A 318 -6.57 -8.72 0.41
C LEU A 318 -6.70 -8.14 1.81
N ASP A 319 -7.50 -7.09 1.92
CA ASP A 319 -7.80 -6.45 3.19
C ASP A 319 -9.04 -7.08 3.82
N PHE A 320 -8.96 -7.35 5.11
CA PHE A 320 -9.99 -7.98 5.92
C PHE A 320 -10.41 -7.02 7.03
N VAL A 321 -11.62 -7.24 7.54
CA VAL A 321 -12.08 -6.67 8.80
C VAL A 321 -12.39 -7.83 9.73
N VAL A 322 -11.78 -7.83 10.91
CA VAL A 322 -12.00 -8.84 11.93
C VAL A 322 -12.68 -8.19 13.12
N VAL A 323 -13.76 -8.81 13.59
CA VAL A 323 -14.47 -8.42 14.81
C VAL A 323 -14.38 -9.56 15.79
N ARG A 324 -13.89 -9.28 17.00
CA ARG A 324 -13.88 -10.29 18.06
C ARG A 324 -15.29 -10.48 18.60
N SER A 325 -15.73 -11.73 18.67
CA SER A 325 -16.89 -12.19 19.45
C SER A 325 -16.41 -13.26 20.43
N ASP A 326 -17.11 -13.47 21.55
CA ASP A 326 -16.68 -14.25 22.72
C ASP A 326 -16.43 -15.76 22.45
N GLY A 327 -15.38 -16.07 21.69
CA GLY A 327 -14.97 -17.43 21.33
C GLY A 327 -13.45 -17.54 21.24
N THR A 328 -12.96 -18.76 21.44
CA THR A 328 -11.54 -19.10 21.26
C THR A 328 -11.35 -19.86 19.95
N TYR A 329 -10.30 -19.53 19.21
CA TYR A 329 -9.96 -20.08 17.91
C TYR A 329 -8.46 -20.40 17.82
N ASN A 330 -8.09 -21.47 17.09
CA ASN A 330 -6.72 -21.97 16.95
C ASN A 330 -6.24 -21.97 15.46
N PRO A 331 -5.21 -21.17 15.11
CA PRO A 331 -4.68 -20.98 13.75
C PRO A 331 -3.13 -21.00 13.61
N GLU A 332 -2.54 -21.97 12.91
CA GLU A 332 -1.09 -22.02 12.68
C GLU A 332 -0.64 -21.23 11.43
N THR A 333 0.36 -20.35 11.44
CA THR A 333 0.48 -19.04 12.13
C THR A 333 0.89 -17.89 11.18
N ALA A 334 1.04 -18.14 9.87
CA ALA A 334 1.47 -17.14 8.85
C ALA A 334 2.74 -16.32 9.21
N ILE A 335 3.71 -16.93 9.90
CA ILE A 335 4.93 -16.28 10.40
C ILE A 335 6.05 -16.29 9.35
N PHE A 336 6.76 -15.17 9.20
CA PHE A 336 8.03 -15.13 8.47
C PHE A 336 9.21 -15.52 9.38
N THR A 337 10.02 -16.46 8.91
CA THR A 337 11.25 -16.91 9.58
C THR A 337 12.47 -16.50 8.75
N ALA A 338 13.38 -15.73 9.35
CA ALA A 338 14.61 -15.28 8.71
C ALA A 338 15.60 -16.45 8.48
N PRO A 339 16.64 -16.28 7.64
CA PRO A 339 17.60 -17.35 7.33
C PRO A 339 18.34 -17.94 8.54
N ASN A 340 18.41 -17.20 9.65
CA ASN A 340 18.98 -17.67 10.92
C ASN A 340 18.00 -18.53 11.75
N GLY A 341 16.82 -18.83 11.22
CA GLY A 341 15.78 -19.60 11.90
C GLY A 341 14.90 -18.78 12.85
N GLN A 342 15.12 -17.47 12.98
CA GLN A 342 14.38 -16.61 13.91
C GLN A 342 13.15 -15.97 13.25
N GLN A 343 12.04 -15.94 13.98
CA GLN A 343 10.83 -15.23 13.56
C GLN A 343 11.06 -13.71 13.60
N LYS A 344 10.51 -12.98 12.63
CA LYS A 344 10.68 -11.52 12.55
C LYS A 344 9.34 -10.80 12.59
N PHE A 345 9.39 -9.61 13.16
CA PHE A 345 8.26 -8.72 13.38
C PHE A 345 8.67 -7.34 12.90
N PHE A 346 7.75 -6.56 12.34
CA PHE A 346 8.08 -5.19 11.98
C PHE A 346 6.91 -4.23 12.14
N VAL A 347 7.24 -2.96 12.36
CA VAL A 347 6.32 -1.83 12.21
C VAL A 347 6.80 -1.00 11.04
N ALA A 348 5.96 -0.82 10.02
CA ALA A 348 6.31 -0.03 8.84
C ALA A 348 5.35 1.15 8.69
N SER A 349 5.87 2.32 8.36
CA SER A 349 5.10 3.54 8.13
C SER A 349 5.76 4.36 7.03
N ASP A 350 4.95 4.87 6.10
CA ASP A 350 5.39 5.92 5.17
C ASP A 350 5.09 7.33 5.73
N HIS A 351 4.49 7.44 6.92
CA HIS A 351 3.89 8.65 7.49
C HIS A 351 4.61 9.12 8.77
N VAL A 352 5.93 9.00 8.82
CA VAL A 352 6.72 9.64 9.88
C VAL A 352 6.99 11.07 9.43
N GLU A 353 6.14 12.00 9.90
CA GLU A 353 6.10 13.37 9.42
C GLU A 353 5.99 14.39 10.56
N SER A 354 6.76 15.47 10.45
CA SER A 354 6.71 16.64 11.31
C SER A 354 7.24 17.85 10.54
N PRO A 355 6.62 19.04 10.66
CA PRO A 355 7.16 20.26 10.08
C PRO A 355 8.61 20.54 10.50
N SER A 356 9.01 20.14 11.72
CA SER A 356 10.37 20.32 12.23
C SER A 356 11.40 19.48 11.47
N TYR A 357 11.01 18.37 10.84
CA TYR A 357 11.94 17.49 10.11
C TYR A 357 12.50 18.13 8.84
N ARG A 358 11.91 19.24 8.36
CA ARG A 358 12.43 20.00 7.21
C ARG A 358 13.81 20.59 7.43
N THR A 359 14.27 20.66 8.68
CA THR A 359 15.63 21.11 9.02
C THR A 359 16.69 20.02 8.83
N LEU A 360 16.27 18.77 8.64
CA LEU A 360 17.17 17.62 8.50
C LEU A 360 17.40 17.27 7.02
N THR A 361 18.64 16.99 6.68
CA THR A 361 19.03 16.40 5.40
C THR A 361 19.10 14.87 5.49
N PRO A 362 19.12 14.14 4.36
CA PRO A 362 19.39 12.70 4.37
C PRO A 362 20.72 12.33 5.04
N ASP A 363 21.74 13.17 4.92
CA ASP A 363 23.04 12.91 5.55
C ASP A 363 22.97 13.10 7.07
N ASP A 364 22.24 14.11 7.57
CA ASP A 364 21.95 14.25 9.01
C ASP A 364 21.19 13.03 9.54
N LEU A 365 20.22 12.52 8.76
CA LEU A 365 19.49 11.30 9.12
C LEU A 365 20.45 10.11 9.28
N PHE A 366 21.45 9.96 8.41
CA PHE A 366 22.45 8.89 8.55
C PHE A 366 23.28 9.06 9.82
N ASP A 367 23.72 10.28 10.12
CA ASP A 367 24.47 10.58 11.34
C ASP A 367 23.66 10.30 12.60
N ILE A 368 22.38 10.70 12.62
CA ILE A 368 21.44 10.41 13.72
C ILE A 368 21.29 8.91 13.90
N VAL A 369 21.09 8.17 12.81
CA VAL A 369 20.89 6.73 12.82
C VAL A 369 22.10 5.98 13.37
N VAL A 370 23.32 6.44 13.06
CA VAL A 370 24.55 5.88 13.59
C VAL A 370 24.75 6.27 15.06
N ARG A 371 24.60 7.55 15.40
CA ARG A 371 24.82 8.10 16.75
C ARG A 371 23.91 7.45 17.80
N HIS A 372 22.69 7.11 17.41
CA HIS A 372 21.66 6.57 18.32
C HIS A 372 21.44 5.05 18.18
N ASP A 373 22.32 4.34 17.46
CA ASP A 373 22.22 2.88 17.21
C ASP A 373 20.81 2.46 16.71
N LEU A 374 20.28 3.23 15.76
CA LEU A 374 18.96 2.96 15.16
C LEU A 374 19.06 2.09 13.90
N HIS A 375 20.25 1.99 13.30
CA HIS A 375 20.44 1.30 12.03
C HIS A 375 20.04 -0.18 12.10
N PHE A 376 19.58 -0.72 10.98
CA PHE A 376 19.38 -2.15 10.84
C PHE A 376 20.73 -2.89 10.92
N ASP A 377 20.91 -3.66 11.98
CA ASP A 377 22.08 -4.47 12.23
C ASP A 377 21.95 -5.82 11.50
N GLN A 378 22.89 -6.10 10.59
CA GLN A 378 22.88 -7.31 9.78
C GLN A 378 23.16 -8.59 10.57
N THR A 379 23.85 -8.51 11.70
CA THR A 379 24.13 -9.68 12.53
C THR A 379 22.91 -10.02 13.38
N ARG A 380 22.31 -9.01 14.01
CA ARG A 380 21.12 -9.16 14.86
C ARG A 380 19.83 -9.32 14.04
N GLN A 381 19.84 -8.85 12.78
CA GLN A 381 18.67 -8.77 11.91
C GLN A 381 17.53 -7.96 12.58
N THR A 382 17.86 -6.86 13.26
CA THR A 382 16.95 -5.94 13.93
C THR A 382 17.41 -4.50 13.76
N GLY A 383 16.52 -3.53 13.96
CA GLY A 383 16.79 -2.10 13.79
C GLY A 383 15.92 -1.46 12.71
N VAL A 384 16.26 -0.25 12.28
CA VAL A 384 15.43 0.57 11.39
C VAL A 384 16.01 0.64 9.98
N VAL A 385 15.14 0.47 8.99
CA VAL A 385 15.40 0.77 7.58
C VAL A 385 14.57 1.97 7.17
N PHE A 386 15.22 3.06 6.72
CA PHE A 386 14.56 4.27 6.24
C PHE A 386 14.34 4.25 4.73
N HIS A 387 13.25 4.87 4.27
CA HIS A 387 12.89 5.03 2.87
C HIS A 387 12.25 6.40 2.63
N MET A 388 12.15 6.82 1.36
CA MET A 388 11.64 8.16 1.00
C MET A 388 12.48 9.29 1.62
N MET A 389 13.80 9.11 1.72
CA MET A 389 14.67 10.02 2.46
C MET A 389 14.78 11.39 1.78
N SER A 390 14.59 11.45 0.45
CA SER A 390 14.52 12.73 -0.26
C SER A 390 13.35 13.62 0.18
N ALA A 391 12.29 13.06 0.78
CA ALA A 391 11.16 13.84 1.27
C ALA A 391 11.44 14.58 2.59
N LEU A 392 12.56 14.30 3.28
CA LEU A 392 12.79 14.79 4.63
C LEU A 392 12.88 16.32 4.67
N GLY A 393 13.81 16.91 3.92
CA GLY A 393 14.02 18.37 3.89
C GLY A 393 12.86 19.14 3.24
N GLU A 394 12.22 18.57 2.21
CA GLU A 394 11.18 19.28 1.45
C GLU A 394 9.78 19.15 2.09
N LEU A 395 9.43 17.94 2.54
CA LEU A 395 8.10 17.61 3.02
C LEU A 395 8.04 17.49 4.54
N GLY A 396 9.18 17.42 5.22
CA GLY A 396 9.23 17.09 6.65
C GLY A 396 8.80 15.64 6.90
N ARG A 397 9.06 14.74 5.95
CA ARG A 397 8.51 13.39 5.94
C ARG A 397 9.55 12.37 5.51
N THR A 398 9.53 11.22 6.17
CA THR A 398 10.26 10.02 5.76
C THR A 398 9.41 8.80 6.04
N GLY A 399 9.78 7.66 5.46
CA GLY A 399 9.21 6.39 5.84
C GLY A 399 10.25 5.51 6.53
N LEU A 400 9.78 4.62 7.39
CA LEU A 400 10.65 3.69 8.09
C LEU A 400 9.99 2.32 8.29
N THR A 401 10.83 1.30 8.32
CA THR A 401 10.48 -0.06 8.72
C THR A 401 11.37 -0.45 9.91
N ALA A 402 10.76 -0.55 11.10
CA ALA A 402 11.41 -0.99 12.33
C ALA A 402 11.25 -2.50 12.50
N VAL A 403 12.35 -3.25 12.50
CA VAL A 403 12.37 -4.72 12.56
C VAL A 403 12.83 -5.20 13.93
N GLY A 404 12.10 -6.13 14.54
CA GLY A 404 12.40 -6.77 15.82
C GLY A 404 12.12 -8.28 15.80
N ASN A 405 12.35 -8.94 16.94
CA ASN A 405 12.10 -10.37 17.17
C ASN A 405 10.81 -10.64 17.93
N SER A 406 10.09 -9.59 18.33
CA SER A 406 8.70 -9.65 18.82
C SER A 406 7.95 -8.39 18.41
N HIS A 407 6.62 -8.40 18.53
CA HIS A 407 5.78 -7.21 18.32
C HIS A 407 6.20 -6.06 19.24
N GLU A 408 6.51 -6.34 20.51
CA GLU A 408 6.94 -5.36 21.51
C GLU A 408 8.29 -4.75 21.13
N GLU A 409 9.25 -5.57 20.72
CA GLU A 409 10.57 -5.09 20.31
C GLU A 409 10.46 -4.20 19.06
N ALA A 410 9.70 -4.63 18.04
CA ALA A 410 9.50 -3.85 16.82
C ALA A 410 8.81 -2.50 17.10
N LYS A 411 7.78 -2.49 17.97
CA LYS A 411 7.12 -1.25 18.42
C LYS A 411 8.04 -0.36 19.24
N GLY A 412 8.86 -0.94 20.12
CA GLY A 412 9.86 -0.21 20.90
C GLY A 412 10.92 0.45 20.02
N ILE A 413 11.43 -0.26 19.02
CA ILE A 413 12.37 0.28 18.03
C ILE A 413 11.71 1.42 17.23
N TYR A 414 10.47 1.23 16.76
CA TYR A 414 9.71 2.28 16.06
C TYR A 414 9.55 3.54 16.91
N GLY A 415 9.03 3.39 18.14
CA GLY A 415 8.79 4.51 19.04
C GLY A 415 10.08 5.26 19.38
N ARG A 416 11.17 4.54 19.66
CA ARG A 416 12.49 5.12 19.89
C ARG A 416 12.98 5.92 18.68
N ALA A 417 12.82 5.39 17.47
CA ALA A 417 13.25 6.08 16.24
C ALA A 417 12.51 7.41 16.04
N VAL A 418 11.18 7.42 16.24
CA VAL A 418 10.37 8.65 16.15
C VAL A 418 10.79 9.65 17.22
N ILE A 419 10.94 9.22 18.47
CA ILE A 419 11.38 10.10 19.58
C ILE A 419 12.73 10.75 19.28
N VAL A 420 13.70 9.97 18.78
CA VAL A 420 15.04 10.49 18.44
C VAL A 420 14.95 11.52 17.31
N LEU A 421 14.16 11.25 16.26
CA LEU A 421 13.97 12.21 15.17
C LEU A 421 13.34 13.52 15.65
N ASP A 422 12.32 13.44 16.53
CA ASP A 422 11.68 14.61 17.12
C ASP A 422 12.67 15.45 17.93
N GLN A 423 13.53 14.80 18.71
CA GLN A 423 14.55 15.46 19.54
C GLN A 423 15.62 16.15 18.69
N GLU A 424 16.20 15.46 17.70
CA GLU A 424 17.26 15.99 16.84
C GLU A 424 16.74 17.13 15.96
N ALA A 425 15.53 17.01 15.40
CA ALA A 425 14.90 18.08 14.62
C ALA A 425 14.61 19.34 15.47
N SER A 426 14.19 19.16 16.72
CA SER A 426 13.96 20.26 17.66
C SER A 426 15.27 20.95 18.06
N ALA A 427 16.33 20.17 18.27
CA ALA A 427 17.67 20.69 18.57
C ALA A 427 18.25 21.49 17.40
N ALA A 428 18.11 20.98 16.16
CA ALA A 428 18.54 21.67 14.94
C ALA A 428 17.81 23.02 14.77
N THR A 429 16.51 23.05 15.05
CA THR A 429 15.69 24.28 14.99
C THR A 429 16.09 25.31 16.06
N SER A 430 16.62 24.86 17.20
CA SER A 430 17.06 25.74 18.31
C SER A 430 18.48 26.29 18.11
N ALA A 431 19.25 25.70 17.19
CA ALA A 431 20.62 26.11 16.87
C ALA A 431 20.72 27.07 15.68
N THR A 432 19.64 27.18 14.88
CA THR A 432 19.44 28.18 13.82
C THR A 432 18.71 29.41 14.35
#